data_AF-A0A8H4X5S0-F1
#
_entry.id   AF-A0A8H4X5S0-F1
#
_cell.length_a   1.000
_cell.length_b   1.000
_cell.length_c   1.000
_cell.angle_alpha   90.00
_cell.angle_beta   90.00
_cell.angle_gamma   90.00
#
_symmetry.space_group_name_H-M   'P 1'
#
loop_
_entity.id
_entity.type
_entity.pdbx_description
1 polymer ?
#
loop_
_entity_poly.entity_id
_entity_poly.type
_entity_poly.pdbx_seq_one_letter_code
_entity_poly.pdbx_strand_id
1 'polypeptide(L)'
;FIPKIRGVSLADFNFPQFIQFAGYIPYNSPQTCVIFNQVASGFFVQYYLRNYHPRFFKDYSYLIAGAFDGASLLVLFILSFAVFGAGGPSIPFPQWWGNNINGNYDFCPVSD
;
A
#
# COMPACT_ATOMS: atom_id res chain seq x y z
N PHE A 1 18.76 22.65 -17.08
CA PHE A 1 19.67 21.71 -16.39
C PHE A 1 18.80 20.69 -15.68
N ILE A 2 18.80 19.43 -16.12
CA ILE A 2 18.06 18.35 -15.45
C ILE A 2 19.08 17.64 -14.54
N PRO A 3 18.95 17.77 -13.21
CA PRO A 3 19.89 17.13 -12.30
C PRO A 3 19.76 15.60 -12.39
N LYS A 4 20.90 14.89 -12.35
CA LYS A 4 20.96 13.42 -12.38
C LYS A 4 21.58 12.94 -11.08
N ILE A 5 20.95 11.99 -10.40
CA ILE A 5 21.51 11.33 -9.20
C ILE A 5 22.06 9.97 -9.63
N ARG A 6 23.39 9.80 -9.56
CA ARG A 6 24.07 8.52 -9.87
C ARG A 6 23.59 7.83 -11.16
N GLY A 7 23.30 8.61 -12.20
CA GLY A 7 22.86 8.10 -13.52
C GLY A 7 21.35 8.05 -13.72
N VAL A 8 20.54 8.19 -12.68
CA VAL A 8 19.07 8.32 -12.79
C VAL A 8 18.71 9.79 -13.03
N SER A 9 17.98 10.05 -14.12
CA SER A 9 17.49 11.39 -14.43
C SER A 9 16.31 11.75 -13.52
N LEU A 10 16.38 12.92 -12.88
CA LEU A 10 15.29 13.41 -12.03
C LEU A 10 14.05 13.85 -12.85
N ALA A 11 14.13 13.88 -14.19
CA ALA A 11 12.97 14.09 -15.04
C ALA A 11 12.08 12.86 -15.18
N ASP A 12 12.63 11.66 -14.93
CA ASP A 12 11.94 10.39 -15.18
C ASP A 12 11.00 10.01 -14.02
N PHE A 13 11.04 10.77 -12.92
CA PHE A 13 10.34 10.47 -11.67
C PHE A 13 9.86 11.75 -10.98
N ASN A 14 8.62 11.77 -10.49
CA ASN A 14 8.07 12.94 -9.79
C ASN A 14 8.48 12.91 -8.31
N PHE A 15 9.70 13.36 -8.04
CA PHE A 15 10.27 13.43 -6.69
C PHE A 15 9.46 14.27 -5.70
N PRO A 16 8.96 15.47 -6.04
CA PRO A 16 8.13 16.26 -5.12
C PRO A 16 6.91 15.47 -4.61
N GLN A 17 6.17 14.83 -5.52
CA GLN A 17 4.99 14.05 -5.16
C GLN A 17 5.35 12.82 -4.31
N PHE A 18 6.45 12.14 -4.66
CA PHE A 18 6.90 10.96 -3.94
C PHE A 18 7.32 11.29 -2.50
N ILE A 19 8.12 12.35 -2.31
CA ILE A 19 8.56 12.79 -0.99
C ILE A 19 7.38 13.23 -0.14
N GLN A 20 6.41 13.93 -0.74
CA GLN A 20 5.18 14.31 -0.05
C GLN A 20 4.43 13.08 0.49
N PHE A 21 4.20 12.06 -0.34
CA PHE A 21 3.51 10.84 0.11
C PHE A 21 4.36 9.98 1.07
N ALA A 22 5.68 10.03 0.98
CA ALA A 22 6.56 9.34 1.92
C ALA A 22 6.56 9.98 3.33
N GLY A 23 6.35 11.30 3.41
CA GLY A 23 6.27 12.04 4.68
C GLY A 23 4.85 12.28 5.19
N TYR A 24 3.81 11.97 4.41
CA TYR A 24 2.43 12.21 4.79
C TYR A 24 1.88 11.01 5.56
N ILE A 25 1.53 11.23 6.83
CA ILE A 25 0.88 10.24 7.69
C ILE A 25 -0.60 10.60 7.80
N PRO A 26 -1.52 9.85 7.14
CA PRO A 26 -2.95 10.10 7.21
C PRO A 26 -3.49 9.75 8.59
N TYR A 27 -4.33 10.61 9.18
CA TYR A 27 -4.99 10.34 10.48
C TYR A 27 -5.90 9.10 10.44
N ASN A 28 -6.55 8.86 9.31
CA ASN A 28 -7.47 7.75 9.09
C ASN A 28 -6.79 6.43 8.70
N SER A 29 -5.51 6.46 8.34
CA SER A 29 -4.75 5.28 7.91
C SER A 29 -3.27 5.42 8.26
N PRO A 30 -2.92 5.56 9.56
CA PRO A 30 -1.54 5.75 10.01
C PRO A 30 -0.72 4.44 9.99
N GLN A 31 -1.29 3.34 9.50
CA GLN A 31 -0.63 2.03 9.53
C GLN A 31 0.61 2.04 8.64
N THR A 32 1.73 1.57 9.19
CA THR A 32 3.02 1.49 8.49
C THR A 32 2.94 0.66 7.22
N CYS A 33 2.11 -0.39 7.19
CA CYS A 33 1.88 -1.22 6.02
C CYS A 33 1.20 -0.46 4.87
N VAL A 34 0.28 0.47 5.16
CA VAL A 34 -0.39 1.29 4.15
C VAL A 34 0.59 2.28 3.54
N ILE A 35 1.35 2.99 4.38
CA ILE A 35 2.35 3.96 3.95
C ILE A 35 3.43 3.26 3.10
N PHE A 36 3.93 2.11 3.56
CA PHE A 36 4.91 1.32 2.82
C PHE A 36 4.40 0.89 1.44
N ASN A 37 3.18 0.33 1.37
CA ASN A 37 2.58 -0.09 0.10
C ASN A 37 2.31 1.09 -0.83
N GLN A 38 1.90 2.24 -0.30
CA GLN A 38 1.67 3.45 -1.09
C GLN A 38 2.98 3.96 -1.72
N VAL A 39 4.06 4.04 -0.94
CA VAL A 39 5.38 4.45 -1.42
C VAL A 39 5.93 3.44 -2.43
N ALA A 40 5.86 2.14 -2.14
CA ALA A 40 6.33 1.09 -3.05
C ALA A 40 5.56 1.10 -4.38
N SER A 41 4.24 1.21 -4.34
CA SER A 41 3.39 1.27 -5.54
C SER A 41 3.66 2.55 -6.34
N GLY A 42 3.79 3.70 -5.66
CA GLY A 42 4.15 4.97 -6.30
C GLY A 42 5.51 4.90 -6.98
N PHE A 43 6.50 4.27 -6.34
CA PHE A 43 7.81 4.04 -6.94
C PHE A 43 7.71 3.15 -8.18
N PHE A 44 7.05 1.99 -8.07
CA PHE A 44 6.89 1.04 -9.18
C PHE A 44 6.18 1.67 -10.39
N VAL A 45 5.08 2.37 -10.16
CA VAL A 45 4.29 3.00 -11.23
C VAL A 45 5.10 4.10 -11.92
N GLN A 46 5.75 4.98 -11.16
CA GLN A 46 6.47 6.12 -11.72
C GLN A 46 7.82 5.75 -12.32
N TYR A 47 8.58 4.85 -11.70
CA TYR A 47 9.91 4.47 -12.17
C TYR A 47 9.87 3.38 -13.25
N TYR A 48 9.09 2.32 -13.03
CA TYR A 48 9.05 1.17 -13.94
C TYR A 48 7.96 1.32 -15.00
N LEU A 49 6.70 1.44 -14.58
CA LEU A 49 5.56 1.37 -15.50
C LEU A 49 5.55 2.53 -16.49
N ARG A 50 5.80 3.75 -16.02
CA ARG A 50 5.82 4.96 -16.87
C ARG A 50 6.98 4.95 -17.88
N ASN A 51 8.17 4.46 -17.49
CA ASN A 51 9.37 4.56 -18.33
C ASN A 51 9.56 3.36 -19.27
N TYR A 52 9.30 2.14 -18.79
CA TYR A 52 9.53 0.91 -19.57
C TYR A 52 8.25 0.41 -20.28
N HIS A 53 7.06 0.72 -19.75
CA HIS A 53 5.78 0.27 -20.31
C HIS A 53 4.72 1.40 -20.41
N PRO A 54 5.01 2.49 -21.14
CA PRO A 54 4.16 3.68 -21.16
C PRO A 54 2.73 3.44 -21.68
N ARG A 55 2.54 2.46 -22.59
CA ARG A 55 1.21 2.06 -23.06
C ARG A 55 0.37 1.48 -21.92
N PHE A 56 0.97 0.61 -21.11
CA PHE A 56 0.27 0.03 -19.96
C PHE A 56 -0.07 1.08 -18.91
N PHE A 57 0.89 1.97 -18.63
CA PHE A 57 0.69 3.07 -17.70
C PHE A 57 -0.47 3.99 -18.14
N LYS A 58 -0.54 4.35 -19.41
CA LYS A 58 -1.59 5.23 -19.92
C LYS A 58 -2.96 4.54 -19.95
N ASP A 59 -3.04 3.34 -20.50
CA ASP A 59 -4.32 2.74 -20.88
C ASP A 59 -4.96 1.93 -19.74
N TYR A 60 -4.16 1.38 -18.80
CA TYR A 60 -4.67 0.47 -17.77
C TYR A 60 -4.50 0.96 -16.33
N SER A 61 -3.69 1.98 -16.03
CA SER A 61 -3.45 2.37 -14.62
C SER A 61 -4.72 2.69 -13.84
N TYR A 62 -5.67 3.41 -14.45
CA TYR A 62 -6.93 3.76 -13.80
C TYR A 62 -7.82 2.53 -13.55
N LEU A 63 -7.90 1.63 -14.53
CA LEU A 63 -8.66 0.40 -14.43
C LEU A 63 -8.08 -0.53 -13.35
N ILE A 64 -6.76 -0.69 -13.33
CA ILE A 64 -6.05 -1.50 -12.34
C ILE A 64 -6.25 -0.91 -10.94
N ALA A 65 -6.11 0.41 -10.78
CA ALA A 65 -6.34 1.06 -9.49
C ALA A 65 -7.76 0.81 -8.95
N GLY A 66 -8.78 0.96 -9.80
CA GLY A 66 -10.17 0.65 -9.41
C GLY A 66 -10.40 -0.83 -9.10
N ALA A 67 -9.75 -1.73 -9.85
CA ALA A 67 -9.83 -3.16 -9.59
C ALA A 67 -9.19 -3.53 -8.23
N PHE A 68 -8.05 -2.95 -7.89
CA PHE A 68 -7.42 -3.16 -6.57
C PHE A 68 -8.26 -2.61 -5.42
N ASP A 69 -8.87 -1.44 -5.59
CA ASP A 69 -9.76 -0.85 -4.58
C ASP A 69 -10.97 -1.76 -4.34
N GLY A 70 -11.66 -2.17 -5.40
CA GLY A 70 -12.79 -3.11 -5.31
C GLY A 70 -12.41 -4.50 -4.77
N ALA A 71 -11.25 -5.04 -5.17
CA ALA A 71 -10.76 -6.32 -4.67
C ALA A 71 -10.50 -6.29 -3.16
N SER A 72 -9.94 -5.18 -2.64
CA SER A 72 -9.71 -5.02 -1.20
C SER A 72 -11.02 -5.04 -0.42
N LEU A 73 -12.04 -4.33 -0.90
CA LEU A 73 -13.38 -4.31 -0.31
C LEU A 73 -14.05 -5.69 -0.37
N LEU A 74 -13.90 -6.42 -1.48
CA LEU A 74 -14.42 -7.77 -1.61
C LEU A 74 -13.76 -8.74 -0.62
N VAL A 75 -12.44 -8.67 -0.45
CA VAL A 75 -11.71 -9.48 0.53
C VAL A 75 -12.17 -9.16 1.95
N LEU A 76 -12.31 -7.87 2.29
CA LEU A 76 -12.83 -7.45 3.59
C LEU A 76 -14.25 -7.94 3.83
N PHE A 77 -15.11 -7.91 2.81
CA PHE A 77 -16.46 -8.45 2.86
C PHE A 77 -16.43 -9.96 3.17
N ILE A 78 -15.66 -10.74 2.41
CA ILE A 78 -15.55 -12.20 2.64
C ILE A 78 -15.02 -12.49 4.04
N LEU A 79 -13.96 -11.79 4.46
CA LEU A 79 -13.33 -11.98 5.77
C LEU A 79 -14.30 -11.67 6.93
N SER A 80 -15.09 -10.60 6.77
CA SER A 80 -16.10 -10.20 7.77
C SER A 80 -17.15 -11.28 7.97
N PHE A 81 -17.69 -11.84 6.89
CA PHE A 81 -18.74 -12.84 6.95
C PHE A 81 -18.24 -14.25 7.31
N ALA A 82 -17.10 -14.67 6.75
CA ALA A 82 -16.60 -16.03 6.89
C ALA A 82 -15.74 -16.24 8.15
N VAL A 83 -15.03 -15.20 8.63
CA VAL A 83 -14.04 -15.36 9.70
C VAL A 83 -14.38 -14.54 10.93
N PHE A 84 -14.73 -13.25 10.77
CA PHE A 84 -15.01 -12.39 11.92
C PHE A 84 -16.43 -12.54 12.50
N GLY A 85 -17.24 -13.45 11.94
CA GLY A 85 -18.52 -13.84 12.53
C GLY A 85 -19.71 -12.94 12.18
N ALA A 86 -19.62 -12.09 11.14
CA ALA A 86 -20.77 -11.32 10.68
C ALA A 86 -21.91 -12.21 10.14
N GLY A 87 -21.59 -13.44 9.69
CA GLY A 87 -22.56 -14.43 9.21
C GLY A 87 -22.76 -15.65 10.13
N GLY A 88 -22.16 -15.68 11.33
CA GLY A 88 -22.19 -16.87 12.18
C GLY A 88 -21.06 -16.92 13.22
N PRO A 89 -20.61 -18.11 13.67
CA PRO A 89 -19.54 -18.21 14.65
C PRO A 89 -18.22 -17.64 14.11
N SER A 90 -17.51 -16.86 14.93
CA SER A 90 -16.20 -16.32 14.56
C SER A 90 -15.11 -17.38 14.68
N ILE A 91 -14.18 -17.36 13.73
CA ILE A 91 -13.00 -18.23 13.71
C ILE A 91 -11.80 -17.37 14.13
N PRO A 92 -11.08 -17.71 15.21
CA PRO A 92 -9.93 -16.94 15.62
C PRO A 92 -8.82 -16.99 14.56
N PHE A 93 -8.32 -15.83 14.15
CA PHE A 93 -7.22 -15.75 13.19
C PHE A 93 -5.93 -16.28 13.83
N PRO A 94 -5.13 -17.09 13.13
CA PRO A 94 -3.89 -17.63 13.68
C PRO A 94 -2.92 -16.51 14.04
N GLN A 95 -2.08 -16.73 15.05
CA GLN A 95 -0.95 -15.85 15.35
C GLN A 95 0.13 -16.04 14.27
N TRP A 96 0.59 -14.95 13.67
CA TRP A 96 1.72 -14.97 12.72
C TRP A 96 2.42 -13.61 12.74
N TRP A 97 3.49 -13.46 11.96
CA TRP A 97 4.32 -12.26 11.98
C TRP A 97 3.56 -10.96 11.69
N GLY A 98 2.43 -10.99 10.97
CA GLY A 98 1.59 -9.80 10.73
C GLY A 98 0.35 -9.71 11.61
N ASN A 99 0.12 -10.69 12.49
CA ASN A 99 -1.02 -10.74 13.41
C ASN A 99 -0.52 -11.06 14.82
N ASN A 100 0.04 -10.04 15.47
CA ASN A 100 0.47 -10.13 16.86
C ASN A 100 -0.75 -10.07 17.79
N ILE A 101 -1.22 -11.22 18.25
CA ILE A 101 -2.41 -11.32 19.11
C ILE A 101 -2.14 -10.76 20.52
N ASN A 102 -0.88 -10.77 20.97
CA ASN A 102 -0.50 -10.45 22.35
C ASN A 102 0.16 -9.07 22.51
N GLY A 103 0.01 -8.17 21.55
CA GLY A 103 0.61 -6.84 21.61
C GLY A 103 0.24 -5.97 20.42
N ASN A 104 1.05 -4.95 20.15
CA ASN A 104 0.87 -4.11 18.99
C ASN A 104 1.23 -4.86 17.70
N TYR A 105 0.47 -4.64 16.62
CA TYR A 105 0.70 -5.26 15.31
C TYR A 105 2.04 -4.89 14.68
N ASP A 106 2.60 -3.74 15.06
CA ASP A 106 3.90 -3.22 14.61
C ASP A 106 5.08 -3.73 15.48
N PHE A 107 4.81 -4.61 16.45
CA PHE A 107 5.78 -5.13 17.43
C PHE A 107 6.47 -4.04 18.25
N CYS A 108 5.92 -2.82 18.27
CA CYS A 108 6.39 -1.80 19.19
C CYS A 108 6.08 -2.23 20.63
N PRO A 109 6.97 -1.93 21.59
CA PRO A 109 6.72 -2.19 23.00
C PRO A 109 5.37 -1.60 23.42
N VAL A 110 4.60 -2.39 24.16
CA VAL A 110 3.43 -1.85 24.87
C VAL A 110 3.95 -1.02 26.04
N SER A 111 3.40 0.17 26.23
CA SER A 111 3.66 0.95 27.44
C SER A 111 3.08 0.21 28.65
N ASP A 112 3.91 -0.06 29.66
CA ASP A 112 3.50 -0.61 30.95
C ASP A 112 2.40 0.23 31.62
#